data_AF-A0A9P7IGR2-F1
#
_entry.id   AF-A0A9P7IGR2-F1
#
_cell.length_a   1.000
_cell.length_b   1.000
_cell.length_c   1.000
_cell.angle_alpha   90.00
_cell.angle_beta   90.00
_cell.angle_gamma   90.00
#
_symmetry.space_group_name_H-M   'P 1'
#
loop_
_entity.id
_entity.type
_entity.pdbx_description
1 polymer ?
#
loop_
_entity_poly.entity_id
_entity_poly.type
_entity_poly.pdbx_seq_one_letter_code
_entity_poly.pdbx_strand_id
1 'polypeptide(L)'
;MQIVLKSEHKDKPKILTACSGKAPETVLNEAKIMLETIMRLYYTRHNFEFYNPWIAFALTAIGNAVVADLAEGSDSDPQIKAGYRSTLILAAQGLGKQARNYHVSRLLAIQLQKAMKPEDLQLVQTHAVASQVKDDKQALIAEHSDSLWPIPGLAIINEDPEKTRLKNLIAGVRDLDVQST
;
A
#
# COMPACT_ATOMS: atom_id res chain seq x y z
N MET A 1 -1.33 -5.59 -0.68
CA MET A 1 -1.14 -6.15 -2.05
C MET A 1 0.29 -6.64 -2.14
N GLN A 2 0.53 -7.93 -1.87
CA GLN A 2 1.80 -8.54 -2.23
C GLN A 2 1.73 -8.85 -3.72
N ILE A 3 2.66 -8.31 -4.52
CA ILE A 3 2.85 -8.75 -5.89
C ILE A 3 3.74 -9.99 -5.81
N VAL A 4 3.14 -11.15 -5.55
CA VAL A 4 3.84 -12.43 -5.63
C VAL A 4 3.78 -12.88 -7.08
N LEU A 5 4.91 -12.83 -7.79
CA LEU A 5 5.04 -13.49 -9.07
C LEU A 5 5.02 -15.01 -8.82
N LYS A 6 3.98 -15.69 -9.29
CA LYS A 6 3.93 -17.16 -9.26
C LYS A 6 5.18 -17.74 -9.91
N SER A 7 5.81 -18.72 -9.27
CA SER A 7 7.08 -19.35 -9.71
C SER A 7 7.07 -19.76 -11.19
N GLU A 8 5.91 -20.20 -11.70
CA GLU A 8 5.66 -20.57 -13.11
C GLU A 8 5.92 -19.45 -14.14
N HIS A 9 6.04 -18.19 -13.69
CA HIS A 9 6.24 -17.03 -14.55
C HIS A 9 7.66 -16.45 -14.44
N LYS A 10 8.47 -16.92 -13.50
CA LYS A 10 9.79 -16.37 -13.17
C LYS A 10 10.79 -16.48 -14.34
N ASP A 11 10.67 -17.56 -15.11
CA ASP A 11 11.55 -17.89 -16.24
C ASP A 11 10.96 -17.56 -17.61
N LYS A 12 9.79 -16.89 -17.67
CA LYS A 12 9.21 -16.51 -18.95
C LYS A 12 10.15 -15.50 -19.63
N PRO A 13 10.56 -15.72 -20.90
CA PRO A 13 11.57 -14.89 -21.55
C PRO A 13 11.17 -13.42 -21.62
N LYS A 14 9.87 -13.12 -21.78
CA LYS A 14 9.33 -11.74 -21.77
C LYS A 14 9.57 -11.01 -20.44
N ILE A 15 9.50 -11.70 -19.30
CA ILE A 15 9.70 -11.11 -17.97
C ILE A 15 11.19 -10.86 -17.73
N LEU A 16 12.05 -11.81 -18.10
CA LEU A 16 13.51 -11.64 -18.04
C LEU A 16 14.00 -10.48 -18.93
N THR A 17 13.44 -10.33 -20.13
CA THR A 17 13.75 -9.17 -21.00
C THR A 17 13.31 -7.85 -20.36
N ALA A 18 12.12 -7.80 -19.74
CA ALA A 18 11.65 -6.60 -19.04
C ALA A 18 12.51 -6.26 -17.80
N CYS A 19 13.10 -7.27 -17.16
CA CYS A 19 14.01 -7.14 -16.03
C CYS A 19 15.50 -6.98 -16.43
N SER A 20 15.79 -6.69 -17.71
CA SER A 20 17.15 -6.53 -18.23
C SER A 20 18.08 -7.71 -17.90
N GLY A 21 17.54 -8.93 -17.90
CA GLY A 21 18.27 -10.16 -17.59
C GLY A 21 18.50 -10.43 -16.10
N LYS A 22 18.04 -9.56 -15.19
CA LYS A 22 18.07 -9.82 -13.74
C LYS A 22 16.87 -10.68 -13.31
N ALA A 23 17.02 -11.40 -12.20
CA ALA A 23 15.90 -12.06 -11.56
C ALA A 23 14.84 -11.03 -11.13
N PRO A 24 13.53 -11.29 -11.31
CA PRO A 24 12.48 -10.34 -10.97
C PRO A 24 12.51 -9.88 -9.50
N GLU A 25 12.84 -10.79 -8.58
CA GLU A 25 12.98 -10.50 -7.15
C GLU A 25 14.08 -9.47 -6.88
N THR A 26 15.21 -9.55 -7.60
CA THR A 26 16.31 -8.59 -7.50
C THR A 26 15.86 -7.20 -7.96
N VAL A 27 15.16 -7.12 -9.10
CA VAL A 27 14.65 -5.84 -9.63
C VAL A 27 13.63 -5.22 -8.68
N LEU A 28 12.71 -6.04 -8.15
CA LEU A 28 11.73 -5.58 -7.17
C LEU A 28 12.39 -5.09 -5.88
N ASN A 29 13.40 -5.80 -5.38
CA ASN A 29 14.14 -5.38 -4.20
C ASN A 29 14.90 -4.06 -4.43
N GLU A 30 15.58 -3.92 -5.56
CA GLU A 30 16.23 -2.66 -5.96
C GLU A 30 15.22 -1.50 -6.03
N ALA A 31 14.07 -1.73 -6.66
CA ALA A 31 13.00 -0.73 -6.77
C ALA A 31 12.42 -0.34 -5.40
N LYS A 32 12.22 -1.31 -4.49
CA LYS A 32 11.82 -1.05 -3.10
C LYS A 32 12.82 -0.12 -2.42
N ILE A 33 14.11 -0.43 -2.48
CA ILE A 33 15.19 0.37 -1.87
C ILE A 33 15.21 1.79 -2.44
N MET A 34 15.11 1.93 -3.76
CA MET A 34 15.07 3.25 -4.42
C MET A 34 13.85 4.06 -3.99
N LEU A 35 12.67 3.45 -3.97
CA LEU A 35 11.44 4.13 -3.57
C LEU A 35 11.50 4.58 -2.11
N GLU A 36 11.97 3.70 -1.23
CA GLU A 36 12.18 4.01 0.20
C GLU A 36 13.16 5.17 0.39
N THR A 37 14.26 5.18 -0.37
CA THR A 37 15.27 6.25 -0.35
C THR A 37 14.66 7.59 -0.78
N ILE A 38 13.91 7.60 -1.89
CA ILE A 38 13.24 8.81 -2.37
C ILE A 38 12.23 9.32 -1.35
N MET A 39 11.46 8.43 -0.68
CA MET A 39 10.50 8.84 0.33
C MET A 39 11.16 9.47 1.55
N ARG A 40 12.29 8.92 2.02
CA ARG A 40 13.06 9.55 3.11
C ARG A 40 13.58 10.92 2.72
N LEU A 41 14.20 11.04 1.55
CA LEU A 41 14.70 12.33 1.04
C LEU A 41 13.58 13.37 0.91
N TYR A 42 12.41 12.94 0.40
CA TYR A 42 11.24 13.78 0.27
C TYR A 42 10.82 14.36 1.64
N TYR A 43 10.63 13.50 2.64
CA TYR A 43 10.17 13.96 3.96
C TYR A 43 11.25 14.72 4.75
N THR A 44 12.54 14.47 4.49
CA THR A 44 13.62 15.31 5.01
C THR A 44 13.56 16.73 4.45
N ARG A 45 13.26 16.89 3.15
CA ARG A 45 13.20 18.20 2.48
C ARG A 45 11.89 18.95 2.75
N HIS A 46 10.77 18.25 2.69
CA HIS A 46 9.43 18.86 2.66
C HIS A 46 8.69 18.81 3.99
N ASN A 47 9.26 18.14 5.00
CA ASN A 47 8.58 17.76 6.24
C ASN A 47 7.23 17.05 5.96
N PHE A 48 6.43 16.82 7.00
CA PHE A 48 5.16 16.09 6.88
C PHE A 48 3.94 16.96 6.59
N GLU A 49 4.05 18.28 6.67
CA GLU A 49 2.93 19.22 6.55
C GLU A 49 2.58 19.52 5.09
N PHE A 50 3.51 19.30 4.15
CA PHE A 50 3.21 19.47 2.73
C PHE A 50 2.34 18.32 2.21
N TYR A 51 1.22 18.67 1.59
CA TYR A 51 0.31 17.70 0.97
C TYR A 51 0.82 17.28 -0.41
N ASN A 52 0.92 15.97 -0.66
CA ASN A 52 1.20 15.42 -1.98
C ASN A 52 0.52 14.06 -2.15
N PRO A 53 -0.56 13.96 -2.95
CA PRO A 53 -1.29 12.71 -3.12
C PRO A 53 -0.44 11.60 -3.74
N TRP A 54 0.55 11.92 -4.56
CA TRP A 54 1.46 10.92 -5.14
C TRP A 54 2.28 10.20 -4.06
N ILE A 55 2.67 10.93 -3.01
CA ILE A 55 3.44 10.39 -1.90
C ILE A 55 2.59 9.43 -1.06
N ALA A 56 1.29 9.66 -0.93
CA ALA A 56 0.41 8.72 -0.23
C ALA A 56 0.43 7.32 -0.86
N PHE A 57 0.39 7.23 -2.20
CA PHE A 57 0.52 5.95 -2.91
C PHE A 57 1.88 5.28 -2.68
N ALA A 58 2.97 6.05 -2.78
CA ALA A 58 4.31 5.53 -2.54
C ALA A 58 4.49 5.02 -1.11
N LEU A 59 3.97 5.75 -0.11
CA LEU A 59 3.97 5.34 1.29
C LEU A 59 3.16 4.07 1.54
N THR A 60 1.99 3.93 0.91
CA THR A 60 1.21 2.69 0.98
C THR A 60 1.96 1.52 0.38
N ALA A 61 2.66 1.71 -0.74
CA ALA A 61 3.43 0.66 -1.39
C ALA A 61 4.59 0.18 -0.50
N ILE A 62 5.44 1.10 -0.01
CA ILE A 62 6.57 0.72 0.85
C ILE A 62 6.11 0.22 2.22
N GLY A 63 5.06 0.80 2.80
CA GLY A 63 4.51 0.39 4.09
C GLY A 63 3.98 -1.04 4.05
N ASN A 64 3.20 -1.39 3.03
CA ASN A 64 2.69 -2.76 2.87
C ASN A 64 3.82 -3.75 2.53
N ALA A 65 4.84 -3.32 1.79
CA ALA A 65 6.01 -4.16 1.51
C ALA A 65 6.75 -4.52 2.80
N VAL A 66 7.05 -3.55 3.67
CA VAL A 66 7.76 -3.84 4.92
C VAL A 66 6.91 -4.58 5.94
N VAL A 67 5.58 -4.45 5.91
CA VAL A 67 4.68 -5.30 6.71
C VAL A 67 4.82 -6.77 6.28
N ALA A 68 4.85 -7.05 4.98
CA ALA A 68 5.09 -8.39 4.46
C ALA A 68 6.50 -8.90 4.85
N ASP A 69 7.53 -8.07 4.65
CA ASP A 69 8.91 -8.44 4.96
C ASP A 69 9.10 -8.72 6.48
N LEU A 70 8.40 -7.99 7.37
CA LEU A 70 8.34 -8.25 8.82
C LEU A 70 7.51 -9.48 9.21
N ALA A 71 6.52 -9.86 8.39
CA ALA A 71 5.73 -11.06 8.59
C ALA A 71 6.56 -12.32 8.29
N GLU A 72 7.31 -12.30 7.19
CA GLU A 72 8.14 -13.42 6.69
C GLU A 72 9.48 -13.55 7.46
N GLY A 73 10.09 -12.43 7.85
CA GLY A 73 11.45 -12.39 8.38
C GLY A 73 11.60 -12.60 9.89
N SER A 74 10.93 -13.58 10.51
CA SER A 74 11.01 -13.81 11.97
C SER A 74 12.46 -14.02 12.49
N ASP A 75 13.38 -14.49 11.63
CA ASP A 75 14.81 -14.68 11.91
C ASP A 75 15.76 -13.65 11.25
N SER A 76 15.23 -12.57 10.69
CA SER A 76 16.08 -11.54 10.08
C SER A 76 16.91 -10.76 11.12
N ASP A 77 18.10 -10.32 10.69
CA ASP A 77 19.04 -9.49 11.45
C ASP A 77 18.30 -8.34 12.17
N PRO A 78 18.50 -8.14 13.49
CA PRO A 78 17.91 -7.03 14.24
C PRO A 78 18.06 -5.65 13.56
N GLN A 79 19.18 -5.40 12.88
CA GLN A 79 19.42 -4.13 12.18
C GLN A 79 18.50 -3.97 10.95
N ILE A 80 18.25 -5.06 10.23
CA ILE A 80 17.31 -5.07 9.09
C ILE A 80 15.89 -4.84 9.58
N LYS A 81 15.48 -5.52 10.66
CA LYS A 81 14.16 -5.31 11.29
C LYS A 81 13.96 -3.87 11.76
N ALA A 82 15.00 -3.26 12.34
CA ALA A 82 14.96 -1.85 12.73
C ALA A 82 14.77 -0.93 11.51
N GLY A 83 15.42 -1.23 10.39
CA GLY A 83 15.21 -0.55 9.11
C GLY A 83 13.75 -0.62 8.63
N TYR A 84 13.16 -1.82 8.60
CA TYR A 84 11.76 -2.02 8.23
C TYR A 84 10.79 -1.28 9.14
N ARG A 85 11.01 -1.32 10.46
CA ARG A 85 10.21 -0.57 11.44
C ARG A 85 10.34 0.94 11.25
N SER A 86 11.52 1.44 10.92
CA SER A 86 11.72 2.85 10.57
C SER A 86 10.90 3.25 9.33
N THR A 87 10.90 2.41 8.28
CA THR A 87 10.06 2.61 7.09
C THR A 87 8.57 2.57 7.43
N LEU A 88 8.16 1.67 8.31
CA LEU A 88 6.77 1.53 8.75
C LEU A 88 6.29 2.78 9.50
N ILE A 89 7.12 3.31 10.41
CA ILE A 89 6.85 4.58 11.12
C ILE A 89 6.72 5.73 10.12
N LEU A 90 7.65 5.84 9.15
CA LEU A 90 7.60 6.87 8.11
C LEU A 90 6.29 6.82 7.33
N ALA A 91 5.89 5.62 6.87
CA ALA A 91 4.66 5.43 6.11
C ALA A 91 3.43 5.78 6.94
N ALA A 92 3.35 5.32 8.18
CA ALA A 92 2.22 5.61 9.07
C ALA A 92 2.12 7.11 9.40
N GLN A 93 3.23 7.76 9.73
CA GLN A 93 3.27 9.19 10.03
C GLN A 93 2.90 10.03 8.81
N GLY A 94 3.45 9.69 7.65
CA GLY A 94 3.13 10.34 6.39
C GLY A 94 1.66 10.23 6.05
N LEU A 95 1.11 9.01 6.00
CA LEU A 95 -0.31 8.79 5.71
C LEU A 95 -1.23 9.47 6.73
N GLY A 96 -0.89 9.42 8.02
CA GLY A 96 -1.67 10.10 9.08
C GLY A 96 -1.69 11.62 8.95
N LYS A 97 -0.60 12.22 8.43
CA LYS A 97 -0.54 13.66 8.14
C LYS A 97 -1.31 14.01 6.87
N GLN A 98 -1.15 13.23 5.81
CA GLN A 98 -1.92 13.40 4.57
C GLN A 98 -3.44 13.20 4.78
N ALA A 99 -3.83 12.37 5.75
CA ALA A 99 -5.22 12.10 6.13
C ALA A 99 -5.99 13.34 6.63
N ARG A 100 -5.30 14.43 7.00
CA ARG A 100 -5.94 15.71 7.35
C ARG A 100 -6.48 16.45 6.11
N ASN A 101 -5.87 16.21 4.96
CA ASN A 101 -6.16 16.90 3.71
C ASN A 101 -6.98 16.02 2.74
N TYR A 102 -6.90 14.69 2.85
CA TYR A 102 -7.60 13.78 1.94
C TYR A 102 -8.11 12.50 2.61
N HIS A 103 -9.37 12.15 2.39
CA HIS A 103 -10.02 10.98 3.00
C HIS A 103 -9.37 9.65 2.62
N VAL A 104 -8.83 9.54 1.40
CA VAL A 104 -8.16 8.30 0.96
C VAL A 104 -6.89 8.06 1.76
N SER A 105 -6.11 9.09 2.09
CA SER A 105 -4.92 8.90 2.94
C SER A 105 -5.29 8.39 4.33
N ARG A 106 -6.47 8.73 4.84
CA ARG A 106 -7.01 8.17 6.09
C ARG A 106 -7.30 6.67 5.96
N LEU A 107 -7.97 6.28 4.87
CA LEU A 107 -8.23 4.87 4.55
C LEU A 107 -6.95 4.06 4.46
N LEU A 108 -5.97 4.59 3.74
CA LEU A 108 -4.66 3.96 3.58
C LEU A 108 -3.93 3.83 4.92
N ALA A 109 -4.00 4.83 5.81
CA ALA A 109 -3.40 4.76 7.13
C ALA A 109 -4.04 3.66 8.02
N ILE A 110 -5.37 3.53 7.98
CA ILE A 110 -6.10 2.49 8.73
C ILE A 110 -5.77 1.11 8.17
N GLN A 111 -5.79 0.97 6.84
CA GLN A 111 -5.44 -0.29 6.17
C GLN A 111 -4.03 -0.73 6.57
N LEU A 112 -3.07 0.20 6.55
CA LEU A 112 -1.70 -0.08 6.94
C LEU A 112 -1.63 -0.53 8.40
N GLN A 113 -2.27 0.17 9.34
CA GLN A 113 -2.30 -0.19 10.77
C GLN A 113 -2.94 -1.56 11.03
N LYS A 114 -4.03 -1.89 10.31
CA LYS A 114 -4.70 -3.19 10.42
C LYS A 114 -3.85 -4.36 9.92
N ALA A 115 -2.87 -4.10 9.05
CA ALA A 115 -1.98 -5.12 8.52
C ALA A 115 -0.76 -5.40 9.42
N MET A 116 -0.48 -4.55 10.40
CA MET A 116 0.68 -4.68 11.30
C MET A 116 0.45 -5.78 12.36
N LYS A 117 1.53 -6.43 12.79
CA LYS A 117 1.52 -7.20 14.03
C LYS A 117 1.36 -6.27 15.24
N PRO A 118 0.81 -6.74 16.38
CA PRO A 118 0.57 -5.90 17.55
C PRO A 118 1.80 -5.13 18.04
N GLU A 119 2.98 -5.76 18.04
CA GLU A 119 4.24 -5.16 18.46
C GLU A 119 4.68 -4.00 17.56
N ASP A 120 4.50 -4.15 16.24
CA ASP A 120 4.86 -3.12 15.27
C ASP A 120 3.84 -1.98 15.29
N LEU A 121 2.55 -2.29 15.50
CA LEU A 121 1.50 -1.30 15.68
C LEU A 121 1.74 -0.44 16.92
N GLN A 122 2.09 -1.06 18.06
CA GLN A 122 2.41 -0.35 19.29
C GLN A 122 3.60 0.59 19.10
N LEU A 123 4.65 0.12 18.43
CA LEU A 123 5.82 0.94 18.11
C LEU A 123 5.42 2.13 17.24
N VAL A 124 4.65 1.90 16.18
CA VAL A 124 4.17 2.96 15.29
C VAL A 124 3.34 3.98 16.05
N GLN A 125 2.42 3.56 16.92
CA GLN A 125 1.59 4.46 17.73
C GLN A 125 2.39 5.32 18.72
N THR A 126 3.60 4.88 19.08
CA THR A 126 4.52 5.66 19.93
C THR A 126 5.17 6.82 19.17
N HIS A 127 5.34 6.70 17.85
CA HIS A 127 6.05 7.69 17.02
C HIS A 127 5.14 8.48 16.06
N ALA A 128 4.00 7.92 15.69
CA ALA A 128 3.03 8.50 14.79
C ALA A 128 1.66 8.64 15.47
N VAL A 129 0.93 9.71 15.15
CA VAL A 129 -0.44 9.90 15.64
C VAL A 129 -1.30 8.74 15.15
N ALA A 130 -1.89 7.99 16.09
CA ALA A 130 -2.79 6.89 15.78
C ALA A 130 -3.90 7.38 14.84
N SER A 131 -4.06 6.72 13.70
CA SER A 131 -5.09 7.07 12.73
C SER A 131 -6.39 6.38 13.13
N GLN A 132 -6.99 6.85 14.22
CA GLN A 132 -8.29 6.34 14.64
C GLN A 132 -9.38 6.95 13.78
N VAL A 133 -10.32 6.12 13.33
CA VAL A 133 -11.61 6.59 12.84
C VAL A 133 -12.53 6.61 14.04
N LYS A 134 -13.09 7.78 14.34
CA LYS A 134 -14.22 7.84 15.26
C LYS A 134 -15.40 7.14 14.58
N ASP A 135 -16.19 6.36 15.31
CA ASP A 135 -17.25 5.51 14.76
C ASP A 135 -18.20 6.27 13.81
N ASP A 136 -18.49 7.53 14.12
CA ASP A 136 -19.31 8.45 13.31
C ASP A 136 -18.76 8.69 11.89
N LYS A 137 -17.43 8.63 11.71
CA LYS A 137 -16.77 8.81 10.40
C LYS A 137 -16.53 7.48 9.68
N GLN A 138 -16.68 6.34 10.35
CA GLN A 138 -16.42 5.02 9.78
C GLN A 138 -17.42 4.68 8.68
N ALA A 139 -18.71 4.97 8.92
CA ALA A 139 -19.78 4.74 7.96
C ALA A 139 -19.63 5.62 6.71
N LEU A 140 -19.37 6.92 6.89
CA LEU A 140 -19.16 7.88 5.79
C LEU A 140 -17.91 7.55 4.97
N ILE A 141 -16.85 7.09 5.63
CA ILE A 141 -15.61 6.66 4.97
C ILE A 141 -15.88 5.38 4.15
N ALA A 142 -16.60 4.39 4.70
CA ALA A 142 -16.96 3.17 3.98
C ALA A 142 -17.81 3.48 2.74
N GLU A 143 -18.82 4.34 2.89
CA GLU A 143 -19.69 4.76 1.79
C GLU A 143 -18.92 5.45 0.65
N HIS A 144 -17.97 6.35 0.98
CA HIS A 144 -17.18 7.05 -0.04
C HIS A 144 -16.05 6.21 -0.65
N SER A 145 -15.49 5.25 0.08
CA SER A 145 -14.43 4.34 -0.42
C SER A 145 -14.91 3.52 -1.61
N ASP A 146 -16.13 3.01 -1.51
CA ASP A 146 -16.77 2.17 -2.50
C ASP A 146 -17.20 2.97 -3.75
N SER A 147 -17.33 4.28 -3.58
CA SER A 147 -18.05 5.15 -4.50
C SER A 147 -17.14 5.95 -5.45
N LEU A 148 -15.86 6.15 -5.16
CA LEU A 148 -15.09 7.18 -5.88
C LEU A 148 -13.88 6.65 -6.67
N TRP A 149 -13.69 5.34 -6.76
CA TRP A 149 -12.55 4.77 -7.48
C TRP A 149 -12.94 4.02 -8.76
N PRO A 150 -12.97 4.70 -9.92
CA PRO A 150 -12.78 4.01 -11.18
C PRO A 150 -11.35 3.49 -11.22
N ILE A 151 -11.15 2.20 -11.49
CA ILE A 151 -9.80 1.65 -11.61
C ILE A 151 -9.14 2.24 -12.87
N PRO A 152 -8.00 2.96 -12.77
CA PRO A 152 -7.32 3.53 -13.92
C PRO A 152 -6.98 2.42 -14.94
N GLY A 153 -7.39 2.60 -16.19
CA GLY A 153 -7.15 1.63 -17.28
C GLY A 153 -8.29 0.64 -17.55
N LEU A 154 -9.32 0.58 -16.70
CA LEU A 154 -10.54 -0.21 -16.94
C LEU A 154 -11.71 0.66 -17.45
N ALA A 155 -11.69 1.96 -17.19
CA ALA A 155 -12.70 2.89 -17.69
C ALA A 155 -12.31 3.42 -19.08
N ILE A 156 -12.96 2.90 -20.13
CA ILE A 156 -12.93 3.49 -21.46
C ILE A 156 -13.84 4.73 -21.43
N ILE A 157 -13.44 5.84 -22.06
CA ILE A 157 -14.14 7.15 -22.02
C ILE A 157 -15.64 7.06 -22.42
N ASN A 158 -16.01 6.04 -23.18
CA ASN A 158 -17.39 5.79 -23.64
C ASN A 158 -18.14 4.71 -22.84
N GLU A 159 -17.54 4.15 -21.79
CA GLU A 159 -18.22 3.17 -20.93
C GLU A 159 -18.81 3.84 -19.70
N ASP A 160 -19.90 3.25 -19.22
CA ASP A 160 -20.55 3.67 -17.97
C ASP A 160 -19.54 3.56 -16.81
N PRO A 161 -19.15 4.69 -16.18
CA PRO A 161 -18.17 4.69 -15.11
C PRO A 161 -18.62 3.83 -13.93
N GLU A 162 -19.93 3.63 -13.73
CA GLU A 162 -20.48 2.76 -12.69
C GLU A 162 -19.97 1.31 -12.81
N LYS A 163 -19.83 0.78 -14.02
CA LYS A 163 -19.34 -0.59 -14.23
C LYS A 163 -17.89 -0.80 -13.77
N THR A 164 -17.12 0.28 -13.72
CA THR A 164 -15.69 0.26 -13.39
C THR A 164 -15.39 0.69 -11.95
N ARG A 165 -16.44 1.02 -11.18
CA ARG A 165 -16.32 1.30 -9.75
C ARG A 165 -15.91 0.02 -9.02
N LEU A 166 -14.96 0.18 -8.12
CA LEU A 166 -14.39 -0.92 -7.33
C LEU A 166 -15.46 -1.79 -6.66
N LYS A 167 -16.53 -1.19 -6.10
CA LYS A 167 -17.64 -1.92 -5.47
C LYS A 167 -18.31 -2.91 -6.43
N ASN A 168 -18.57 -2.49 -7.66
CA ASN A 168 -19.28 -3.29 -8.66
C ASN A 168 -18.36 -4.38 -9.23
N LEU A 169 -17.06 -4.10 -9.34
CA LEU A 169 -16.06 -5.10 -9.70
C LEU A 169 -15.92 -6.18 -8.62
N ILE A 170 -15.91 -5.79 -7.34
CA ILE A 170 -15.86 -6.75 -6.22
C ILE A 170 -17.12 -7.62 -6.18
N ALA A 171 -18.29 -7.04 -6.44
CA ALA A 171 -19.55 -7.81 -6.52
C ALA A 171 -19.49 -8.84 -7.65
N GLY A 172 -19.08 -8.44 -8.85
CA GLY A 172 -18.96 -9.34 -9.99
C GLY A 172 -17.96 -10.48 -9.77
N VAL A 173 -16.86 -10.25 -9.04
CA VAL A 173 -15.90 -11.33 -8.69
C VAL A 173 -16.50 -12.34 -7.72
N ARG A 174 -17.30 -11.89 -6.74
CA ARG A 174 -17.99 -12.81 -5.83
C ARG A 174 -19.02 -13.67 -6.54
N ASP A 175 -19.74 -13.10 -7.50
CA ASP A 175 -20.73 -13.83 -8.30
C ASP A 175 -20.08 -14.91 -9.18
N LEU A 176 -18.84 -14.68 -9.63
CA LEU A 176 -18.05 -15.67 -10.37
C LEU A 176 -17.60 -16.84 -9.49
N ASP A 177 -17.16 -16.58 -8.26
CA ASP A 177 -16.77 -17.63 -7.30
C ASP A 177 -17.94 -18.54 -6.93
N VAL A 178 -19.16 -17.98 -6.84
CA VAL A 178 -20.39 -18.73 -6.50
C VAL A 178 -20.86 -19.63 -7.65
N GLN A 179 -20.51 -19.34 -8.91
CA GLN A 179 -20.88 -20.18 -10.06
C GLN A 179 -19.90 -21.34 -10.33
N SER A 180 -18.76 -21.38 -9.63
CA SER A 180 -17.73 -22.41 -9.76
C SER A 180 -17.80 -23.53 -8.70
N THR A 181 -18.92 -23.64 -7.96
CA THR A 181 -19.21 -24.75 -7.03
C THR A 181 -20.44 -25.52 -7.49
#